data_AF-A0A2I0WSC3-F1
#
_entry.id   AF-A0A2I0WSC3-F1
#
_cell.length_a   1.000
_cell.length_b   1.000
_cell.length_c   1.000
_cell.angle_alpha   90.00
_cell.angle_beta   90.00
_cell.angle_gamma   90.00
#
_symmetry.space_group_name_H-M   'P 1'
#
loop_
_entity.id
_entity.type
_entity.pdbx_description
1 polymer ?
#
loop_
_entity_poly.entity_id
_entity_poly.type
_entity_poly.pdbx_seq_one_letter_code
_entity_poly.pdbx_strand_id
1 'polypeptide(L)'
;MKNQEQSVPALWLSKDDKNKTQYMIMLTAAIDCVRFLLRQGLSFRGHDKSSNSDNRGNYLELLDFLADYNEEIKTMASAYASSNLKLTSPKVQKEICFAALAQTLTYIMKDIGN
;
A
#
# COMPACT_ATOMS: atom_id res chain seq x y z
N MET A 1 -27.39 -1.57 6.73
CA MET A 1 -26.64 -2.84 6.84
C MET A 1 -25.20 -2.49 7.21
N LYS A 2 -24.69 -2.97 8.35
CA LYS A 2 -23.29 -2.74 8.74
C LYS A 2 -22.42 -3.69 7.94
N ASN A 3 -21.67 -3.20 6.95
CA ASN A 3 -20.63 -4.00 6.30
C ASN A 3 -19.56 -4.32 7.34
N GLN A 4 -19.36 -5.61 7.63
CA GLN A 4 -18.29 -6.05 8.51
C GLN A 4 -16.95 -5.64 7.90
N GLU A 5 -16.22 -4.80 8.62
CA GLU A 5 -14.89 -4.37 8.26
C GLU A 5 -13.96 -5.59 8.18
N GLN A 6 -13.39 -5.86 7.01
CA GLN A 6 -12.39 -6.92 6.89
C GLN A 6 -11.02 -6.35 7.29
N SER A 7 -10.61 -6.70 8.51
CA SER A 7 -9.28 -6.39 9.04
C SER A 7 -8.20 -7.09 8.23
N VAL A 8 -7.01 -6.50 8.12
CA VAL A 8 -5.83 -7.08 7.43
C VAL A 8 -5.63 -8.55 7.85
N PRO A 9 -5.52 -8.89 9.16
CA PRO A 9 -5.48 -10.28 9.62
C PRO A 9 -6.57 -11.21 9.07
N ALA A 10 -7.81 -10.75 8.90
CA ALA A 10 -8.93 -11.59 8.50
C ALA A 10 -8.86 -12.01 7.02
N LEU A 11 -8.36 -11.13 6.14
CA LEU A 11 -8.14 -11.44 4.72
C LEU A 11 -7.01 -12.47 4.55
N TRP A 12 -5.91 -12.29 5.28
CA TRP A 12 -4.76 -13.22 5.29
C TRP A 12 -5.13 -14.61 5.83
N LEU A 13 -5.99 -14.66 6.85
CA LEU A 13 -6.47 -15.90 7.48
C LEU A 13 -7.64 -16.56 6.72
N SER A 14 -8.17 -15.92 5.68
CA SER A 14 -9.25 -16.50 4.88
C SER A 14 -8.73 -17.73 4.09
N LYS A 15 -9.57 -18.76 3.97
CA LYS A 15 -9.25 -19.98 3.19
C LYS A 15 -9.37 -19.80 1.67
N ASP A 16 -9.67 -18.58 1.21
CA ASP A 16 -9.91 -18.28 -0.19
C ASP A 16 -8.62 -17.72 -0.83
N ASP A 17 -8.00 -18.54 -1.69
CA ASP A 17 -6.77 -18.18 -2.39
C ASP A 17 -6.94 -16.96 -3.30
N LYS A 18 -8.17 -16.67 -3.76
CA LYS A 18 -8.45 -15.48 -4.54
C LYS A 18 -8.24 -14.21 -3.72
N ASN A 19 -8.77 -14.16 -2.50
CA ASN A 19 -8.65 -13.01 -1.61
C ASN A 19 -7.19 -12.74 -1.21
N LYS A 20 -6.40 -13.81 -1.01
CA LYS A 20 -4.95 -13.69 -0.75
C LYS A 20 -4.21 -13.11 -1.95
N THR A 21 -4.48 -13.64 -3.15
CA THR A 21 -3.84 -13.18 -4.39
C THR A 21 -4.13 -11.70 -4.62
N GLN A 22 -5.40 -11.31 -4.48
CA GLN A 22 -5.83 -9.91 -4.62
C GLN A 22 -5.18 -8.98 -3.60
N TYR A 23 -5.10 -9.41 -2.34
CA TYR A 23 -4.40 -8.66 -1.31
C TYR A 23 -2.90 -8.50 -1.65
N MET A 24 -2.23 -9.56 -2.12
CA MET A 24 -0.81 -9.52 -2.47
C MET A 24 -0.52 -8.56 -3.63
N ILE A 25 -1.39 -8.51 -4.64
CA ILE A 25 -1.28 -7.55 -5.75
C ILE A 25 -1.29 -6.12 -5.20
N MET A 26 -2.27 -5.80 -4.35
CA MET A 26 -2.38 -4.46 -3.76
C MET A 26 -1.25 -4.13 -2.78
N LEU A 27 -0.81 -5.10 -1.97
CA LEU A 27 0.32 -4.90 -1.06
C LEU A 27 1.61 -4.64 -1.85
N THR A 28 1.82 -5.34 -2.95
CA THR A 28 2.98 -5.14 -3.83
C THR A 28 2.97 -3.73 -4.42
N ALA A 29 1.84 -3.29 -4.96
CA ALA A 29 1.69 -1.92 -5.47
C ALA A 29 1.96 -0.85 -4.39
N ALA A 30 1.46 -1.07 -3.17
CA ALA A 30 1.71 -0.20 -2.03
C ALA A 30 3.21 -0.13 -1.66
N ILE A 31 3.89 -1.29 -1.63
CA ILE A 31 5.32 -1.39 -1.35
C ILE A 31 6.13 -0.68 -2.44
N ASP A 32 5.76 -0.83 -3.71
CA ASP A 32 6.45 -0.17 -4.82
C ASP A 32 6.32 1.36 -4.74
N CYS A 33 5.12 1.86 -4.40
CA CYS A 33 4.92 3.28 -4.13
C CYS A 33 5.83 3.78 -2.98
N VAL A 34 5.84 3.07 -1.83
CA VAL A 34 6.69 3.43 -0.69
C VAL A 34 8.17 3.43 -1.09
N ARG A 35 8.64 2.39 -1.77
CA ARG A 35 10.03 2.27 -2.22
C ARG A 35 10.44 3.41 -3.15
N PHE A 36 9.58 3.75 -4.10
CA PHE A 36 9.83 4.87 -5.02
C PHE A 36 9.97 6.19 -4.25
N LEU A 37 9.01 6.51 -3.39
CA LEU A 37 9.01 7.77 -2.63
C LEU A 37 10.20 7.88 -1.69
N LEU A 38 10.56 6.80 -0.99
CA LEU A 38 11.76 6.77 -0.14
C LEU A 38 13.04 7.01 -0.94
N ARG A 39 13.17 6.38 -2.11
CA ARG A 39 14.35 6.54 -2.97
C ARG A 39 14.51 7.97 -3.49
N GLN A 40 13.40 8.65 -3.76
CA GLN A 40 13.41 10.04 -4.27
C GLN A 40 13.40 11.10 -3.16
N GLY A 41 13.23 10.70 -1.90
CA GLY A 41 13.06 11.65 -0.79
C GLY A 41 11.76 12.46 -0.86
N LEU A 42 10.72 11.92 -1.51
CA LEU A 42 9.46 12.61 -1.74
C LEU A 42 8.49 12.43 -0.57
N SER A 43 7.67 13.46 -0.32
CA SER A 43 6.59 13.37 0.66
C SER A 43 5.53 12.37 0.20
N PHE A 44 4.93 11.66 1.15
CA PHE A 44 3.90 10.65 0.85
C PHE A 44 2.50 11.26 0.76
N ARG A 45 2.29 12.42 1.38
CA ARG A 45 0.97 13.00 1.62
C ARG A 45 0.88 14.41 1.06
N GLY A 46 -0.26 14.70 0.46
CA GLY A 46 -0.72 16.04 0.17
C GLY A 46 -1.42 16.64 1.39
N HIS A 47 -1.72 17.94 1.28
CA HIS A 47 -2.48 18.67 2.28
C HIS A 47 -3.94 18.20 2.32
N ASP A 48 -4.55 18.06 1.15
CA ASP A 48 -5.86 17.46 0.97
C ASP A 48 -5.74 16.14 0.21
N LYS A 49 -6.35 15.09 0.73
CA LYS A 49 -6.40 13.74 0.10
C LYS A 49 -7.78 13.39 -0.44
N SER A 50 -8.73 14.32 -0.39
CA SER A 50 -10.07 14.16 -0.92
C SER A 50 -10.01 13.80 -2.42
N SER A 51 -11.02 13.11 -2.93
CA SER A 51 -11.10 12.76 -4.37
C SER A 51 -11.12 13.98 -5.29
N ASN A 52 -11.46 15.16 -4.74
CA ASN A 52 -11.62 16.39 -5.51
C ASN A 52 -10.40 17.31 -5.40
N SER A 53 -9.34 16.88 -4.71
CA SER A 53 -8.08 17.62 -4.61
C SER A 53 -7.30 17.48 -5.92
N ASP A 54 -6.76 18.59 -6.41
CA ASP A 54 -5.85 18.62 -7.57
C ASP A 54 -4.51 17.91 -7.27
N ASN A 55 -4.17 17.72 -5.99
CA ASN A 55 -2.99 16.99 -5.56
C ASN A 55 -3.29 16.23 -4.27
N ARG A 56 -3.60 14.94 -4.41
CA ARG A 56 -3.93 14.04 -3.29
C ARG A 56 -2.70 13.55 -2.54
N GLY A 57 -1.52 13.97 -2.98
CA GLY A 57 -0.22 13.56 -2.49
C GLY A 57 0.37 12.42 -3.28
N ASN A 58 1.71 12.45 -3.41
CA ASN A 58 2.46 11.58 -4.31
C ASN A 58 2.15 10.07 -4.16
N TYR A 59 1.79 9.59 -2.96
CA TYR A 59 1.42 8.18 -2.80
C TYR A 59 0.14 7.82 -3.56
N LEU A 60 -0.91 8.64 -3.44
CA LEU A 60 -2.20 8.35 -4.08
C LEU A 60 -2.09 8.52 -5.59
N GLU A 61 -1.43 9.60 -6.03
CA GLU A 61 -1.17 9.85 -7.45
C GLU A 61 -0.33 8.73 -8.10
N LEU A 62 0.70 8.22 -7.40
CA LEU A 62 1.52 7.12 -7.91
C LEU A 62 0.76 5.79 -7.93
N LEU A 63 -0.11 5.54 -6.95
CA LEU A 63 -0.95 4.35 -6.93
C LEU A 63 -1.99 4.38 -8.07
N ASP A 64 -2.59 5.54 -8.31
CA ASP A 64 -3.53 5.75 -9.43
C ASP A 64 -2.79 5.61 -10.77
N PHE A 65 -1.57 6.17 -10.88
CA PHE A 65 -0.70 5.92 -12.03
C PHE A 65 -0.43 4.43 -12.25
N LEU A 66 -0.10 3.65 -11.22
CA LEU A 66 0.08 2.21 -11.37
C LEU A 66 -1.20 1.50 -11.82
N ALA A 67 -2.37 1.94 -11.33
CA ALA A 67 -3.65 1.39 -11.73
C ALA A 67 -3.96 1.66 -13.21
N ASP A 68 -3.57 2.82 -13.75
CA ASP A 68 -3.80 3.15 -15.16
C ASP A 68 -3.05 2.22 -16.14
N TYR A 69 -1.95 1.62 -15.71
CA TYR A 69 -1.14 0.71 -16.53
C TYR A 69 -1.24 -0.77 -16.13
N ASN A 70 -1.98 -1.09 -15.08
CA ASN A 70 -2.14 -2.46 -14.61
C ASN A 70 -3.61 -2.72 -14.27
N GLU A 71 -4.31 -3.43 -15.15
CA GLU A 71 -5.74 -3.76 -15.02
C GLU A 71 -6.05 -4.58 -13.76
N GLU A 72 -5.11 -5.38 -13.25
CA GLU A 72 -5.29 -6.09 -11.98
C GLU A 72 -5.30 -5.10 -10.81
N ILE A 73 -4.33 -4.19 -10.77
CA ILE A 73 -4.27 -3.12 -9.76
C ILE A 73 -5.51 -2.23 -9.87
N LYS A 74 -5.95 -1.88 -11.07
CA LYS A 74 -7.16 -1.07 -11.31
C LYS A 74 -8.43 -1.73 -10.78
N THR A 75 -8.62 -3.00 -11.14
CA THR A 75 -9.76 -3.79 -10.67
C THR A 75 -9.74 -3.89 -9.14
N MET A 76 -8.58 -4.12 -8.56
CA MET A 76 -8.42 -4.19 -7.10
C MET A 76 -8.62 -2.84 -6.43
N ALA A 77 -8.05 -1.75 -6.93
CA ALA A 77 -8.22 -0.41 -6.39
C ALA A 77 -9.70 -0.02 -6.34
N SER A 78 -10.47 -0.34 -7.39
CA SER A 78 -11.93 -0.13 -7.41
C SER A 78 -12.67 -1.03 -6.42
N ALA A 79 -12.35 -2.33 -6.37
CA ALA A 79 -12.98 -3.27 -5.44
C ALA A 79 -12.69 -2.89 -3.97
N TYR A 80 -11.45 -2.48 -3.70
CA TYR A 80 -10.97 -2.10 -2.38
C TYR A 80 -11.21 -0.64 -2.01
N ALA A 81 -11.61 0.24 -2.93
CA ALA A 81 -12.17 1.54 -2.57
C ALA A 81 -13.51 1.40 -1.82
N SER A 82 -14.27 0.33 -2.13
CA SER A 82 -15.56 0.03 -1.49
C SER A 82 -15.45 -0.80 -0.21
N SER A 83 -14.30 -1.43 0.04
CA SER A 83 -14.02 -2.17 1.27
C SER A 83 -13.02 -1.39 2.13
N ASN A 84 -13.05 -1.58 3.45
CA ASN A 84 -12.20 -0.82 4.39
C ASN A 84 -10.72 -1.25 4.34
N LEU A 85 -10.16 -1.54 3.17
CA LEU A 85 -8.78 -1.97 3.02
C LEU A 85 -7.83 -0.83 3.36
N LYS A 86 -7.18 -0.94 4.52
CA LYS A 86 -6.39 0.15 5.11
C LYS A 86 -5.04 0.39 4.43
N LEU A 87 -4.74 -0.18 3.26
CA LEU A 87 -3.43 -0.06 2.59
C LEU A 87 -3.10 1.39 2.17
N THR A 88 -4.10 2.18 1.81
CA THR A 88 -3.94 3.63 1.53
C THR A 88 -3.92 4.48 2.80
N SER A 89 -4.18 3.88 3.96
CA SER A 89 -4.29 4.62 5.20
C SER A 89 -2.92 5.14 5.65
N PRO A 90 -2.91 6.35 6.26
CA PRO A 90 -1.78 6.89 7.00
C PRO A 90 -1.01 5.90 7.89
N LYS A 91 -1.72 4.98 8.54
CA LYS A 91 -1.15 4.03 9.51
C LYS A 91 -0.40 2.91 8.78
N VAL A 92 -1.03 2.27 7.81
CA VAL A 92 -0.42 1.15 7.08
C VAL A 92 0.76 1.62 6.23
N GLN A 93 0.68 2.80 5.62
CA GLN A 93 1.85 3.40 4.93
C GLN A 93 3.07 3.49 5.87
N LYS A 94 2.87 3.91 7.12
CA LYS A 94 3.94 3.95 8.12
C LYS A 94 4.42 2.54 8.50
N GLU A 95 3.52 1.58 8.66
CA GLU A 95 3.89 0.18 8.95
C GLU A 95 4.76 -0.43 7.84
N ILE A 96 4.42 -0.17 6.57
CA ILE A 96 5.23 -0.59 5.42
C ILE A 96 6.61 0.08 5.47
N CYS A 97 6.68 1.39 5.75
CA CYS A 97 7.97 2.09 5.91
C CYS A 97 8.82 1.49 7.04
N PHE A 98 8.22 1.20 8.20
CA PHE A 98 8.94 0.59 9.32
C PHE A 98 9.45 -0.81 8.97
N ALA A 99 8.64 -1.62 8.29
CA ALA A 99 9.06 -2.94 7.82
C ALA A 99 10.24 -2.83 6.83
N ALA A 100 10.19 -1.89 5.90
CA ALA A 100 11.29 -1.63 4.96
C ALA A 100 12.57 -1.21 5.70
N LEU A 101 12.47 -0.26 6.64
CA LEU A 101 13.59 0.19 7.48
C LEU A 101 14.21 -0.96 8.28
N ALA A 102 13.39 -1.80 8.92
CA ALA A 102 13.87 -2.95 9.68
C ALA A 102 14.65 -3.96 8.82
N GLN A 103 14.17 -4.23 7.60
CA GLN A 103 14.86 -5.10 6.65
C GLN A 103 16.17 -4.48 6.17
N THR A 104 16.17 -3.18 5.82
CA THR A 104 17.38 -2.46 5.41
C THR A 104 18.45 -2.47 6.51
N LEU A 105 18.06 -2.17 7.76
CA LEU A 105 18.99 -2.21 8.90
C LEU A 105 19.55 -3.62 9.12
N THR A 106 18.71 -4.64 9.04
CA THR A 106 19.14 -6.04 9.16
C THR A 106 20.17 -6.40 8.09
N TYR A 107 19.96 -5.95 6.85
CA TYR A 107 20.89 -6.20 5.75
C TYR A 107 22.24 -5.49 5.98
N ILE A 108 22.21 -4.21 6.36
CA ILE A 108 23.43 -3.44 6.67
C ILE A 108 24.21 -4.06 7.83
N MET A 109 23.54 -4.48 8.90
CA MET A 109 24.20 -5.12 10.05
C MET A 109 24.87 -6.44 9.66
N LYS A 110 24.24 -7.22 8.77
CA LYS A 110 24.85 -8.45 8.23
C LYS A 110 26.07 -8.17 7.36
N ASP A 111 26.05 -7.08 6.60
CA ASP A 111 27.15 -6.69 5.72
C ASP A 111 28.37 -6.22 6.52
N ILE A 112 28.17 -5.42 7.58
CA ILE A 112 29.24 -4.95 8.48
C ILE A 112 29.79 -6.07 9.38
N GLY A 113 28.95 -7.03 9.75
CA GLY A 113 29.32 -8.16 10.62
C GLY A 113 30.10 -9.28 9.93
N ASN A 114 30.31 -9.18 8.62
CA ASN A 114 31.19 -10.04 7.82
C ASN A 114 32.54 -9.34 7.57
#